data_AF-A0A352S0E9-F1
#
_entry.id   AF-A0A352S0E9-F1
#
_cell.length_a   1.000
_cell.length_b   1.000
_cell.length_c   1.000
_cell.angle_alpha   90.00
_cell.angle_beta   90.00
_cell.angle_gamma   90.00
#
_symmetry.space_group_name_H-M   'P 1'
#
loop_
_entity.id
_entity.type
_entity.pdbx_description
1 polymer ?
#
loop_
_entity_poly.entity_id
_entity_poly.type
_entity_poly.pdbx_seq_one_letter_code
_entity_poly.pdbx_strand_id
1 'polypeptide(L)'
;IMGTLRVDGNVFANGPLTADWFASPGGYGRPSSQGLLKVFHGPLTVQGPMAVHGDLYVNGPLTVNGALEAAGNINANGPMVERQGGR
;
A
#
# COMPACT_ATOMS: atom_id res chain seq x y z
N ILE A 1 7.55 -0.72 19.47
CA ILE A 1 7.48 0.72 19.13
C ILE A 1 6.66 0.81 17.84
N MET A 2 5.49 1.44 17.89
CA MET A 2 4.68 1.76 16.72
C MET A 2 4.95 3.22 16.36
N GLY A 3 5.11 3.53 15.07
CA GLY A 3 5.41 4.87 14.61
C GLY A 3 4.93 5.07 13.19
N THR A 4 4.61 6.31 12.83
CA THR A 4 4.15 6.65 11.48
C THR A 4 5.35 6.90 10.57
N LEU A 5 5.46 6.14 9.47
CA LEU A 5 6.36 6.44 8.36
C LEU A 5 5.58 7.21 7.30
N ARG A 6 5.97 8.45 7.04
CA ARG A 6 5.41 9.27 5.93
C ARG A 6 6.48 9.50 4.89
N VAL A 7 6.17 9.14 3.65
CA VAL A 7 7.05 9.35 2.49
C VAL A 7 6.26 10.13 1.45
N ASP A 8 6.81 11.25 0.99
CA ASP A 8 6.18 12.12 -0.01
C ASP A 8 6.54 11.73 -1.46
N GLY A 9 7.44 10.74 -1.61
CA GLY A 9 7.93 10.24 -2.90
C GLY A 9 7.76 8.72 -3.05
N ASN A 10 8.59 8.13 -3.91
CA ASN A 10 8.57 6.69 -4.16
C ASN A 10 9.02 5.90 -2.93
N VAL A 11 8.39 4.75 -2.74
CA VAL A 11 8.76 3.80 -1.68
C VAL A 11 9.28 2.54 -2.35
N PHE A 12 10.53 2.18 -2.01
CA PHE A 12 11.13 0.91 -2.36
C PHE A 12 11.50 0.19 -1.07
N ALA A 13 10.94 -0.99 -0.84
CA ALA A 13 11.36 -1.82 0.28
C ALA A 13 11.68 -3.23 -0.21
N ASN A 14 12.72 -3.82 0.38
CA ASN A 14 13.12 -5.20 0.11
C ASN A 14 12.84 -6.05 1.34
N GLY A 15 12.16 -7.17 1.17
CA GLY A 15 11.73 -8.05 2.25
C GLY A 15 10.27 -7.83 2.67
N PRO A 16 9.78 -8.62 3.65
CA PRO A 16 8.40 -8.56 4.10
C PRO A 16 8.12 -7.25 4.83
N LEU A 17 6.97 -6.65 4.54
CA LEU A 17 6.45 -5.50 5.28
C LEU A 17 5.13 -5.84 5.96
N THR A 18 5.01 -5.43 7.21
CA THR A 18 3.75 -5.45 7.96
C THR A 18 3.45 -4.06 8.45
N ALA A 19 2.25 -3.57 8.14
CA ALA A 19 1.78 -2.26 8.57
C ALA A 19 0.39 -2.37 9.21
N ASP A 20 0.13 -1.59 10.25
CA ASP A 20 -1.21 -1.52 10.86
C ASP A 20 -2.16 -0.65 10.01
N TRP A 21 -1.61 0.30 9.24
CA TRP A 21 -2.35 1.18 8.34
C TRP A 21 -1.44 1.62 7.20
N PHE A 22 -1.99 1.73 5.99
CA PHE A 22 -1.27 2.24 4.82
C PHE A 22 -2.11 3.31 4.11
N ALA A 23 -1.55 4.51 3.91
CA ALA A 23 -2.22 5.55 3.13
C ALA A 23 -1.23 6.38 2.30
N SER A 24 -1.58 6.60 1.03
CA SER A 24 -0.97 7.68 0.24
C SER A 24 -1.47 9.04 0.76
N PRO A 25 -0.59 10.02 1.04
CA PRO A 25 -1.03 11.34 1.47
C PRO A 25 -1.90 12.04 0.40
N GLY A 26 -2.99 12.68 0.85
CA GLY A 26 -3.84 13.53 0.01
C GLY A 26 -3.73 15.01 0.40
N GLY A 27 -3.41 15.88 -0.57
CA GLY A 27 -3.20 17.34 -0.41
C GLY A 27 -1.74 17.69 -0.07
N TYR A 28 -1.03 18.62 -0.70
CA TYR A 28 -1.36 19.80 -1.52
C TYR A 28 -0.68 19.73 -2.90
N GLY A 29 -1.41 20.06 -3.96
CA GLY A 29 -0.94 19.97 -5.34
C GLY A 29 -0.85 18.52 -5.77
N ARG A 30 -1.65 18.10 -6.75
CA ARG A 30 -1.50 16.76 -7.35
C ARG A 30 -0.05 16.67 -7.84
N PRO A 31 0.83 15.81 -7.29
CA PRO A 31 1.88 15.30 -8.14
C PRO A 31 1.12 14.69 -9.32
N SER A 32 1.56 14.95 -10.54
CA SER A 32 0.98 14.28 -11.71
C SER A 32 0.81 12.81 -11.34
N SER A 33 -0.34 12.20 -11.65
CA SER A 33 -0.63 10.80 -11.29
C SER A 33 0.47 9.82 -11.76
N GLN A 34 1.39 10.31 -12.59
CA GLN A 34 2.63 9.69 -13.05
C GLN A 34 3.78 9.58 -12.02
N GLY A 35 3.64 10.10 -10.79
CA GLY A 35 4.81 10.28 -9.90
C GLY A 35 4.94 9.36 -8.68
N LEU A 36 3.86 8.75 -8.17
CA LEU A 36 3.91 8.05 -6.88
C LEU A 36 3.90 6.54 -7.06
N LEU A 37 5.04 6.01 -7.49
CA LEU A 37 5.28 4.59 -7.64
C LEU A 37 5.70 3.98 -6.28
N LYS A 38 4.92 3.03 -5.78
CA LYS A 38 5.29 2.22 -4.61
C LYS A 38 5.59 0.81 -5.07
N VAL A 39 6.80 0.34 -4.78
CA VAL A 39 7.28 -0.97 -5.20
C VAL A 39 7.80 -1.71 -3.97
N PHE A 40 7.22 -2.86 -3.69
CA PHE A 40 7.62 -3.72 -2.60
C PHE A 40 8.18 -5.03 -3.13
N HIS A 41 9.43 -5.33 -2.79
CA HIS A 41 10.11 -6.56 -3.17
C HIS A 41 9.98 -7.60 -2.07
N GLY A 42 8.78 -8.17 -1.93
CA GLY A 42 8.45 -9.17 -0.92
C GLY A 42 6.96 -9.14 -0.53
N PRO A 43 6.52 -10.02 0.39
CA PRO A 43 5.17 -10.01 0.91
C PRO A 43 4.79 -8.67 1.56
N LEU A 44 3.59 -8.16 1.26
CA LEU A 44 3.02 -7.01 1.95
C LEU A 44 1.77 -7.45 2.72
N THR A 45 1.76 -7.22 4.04
CA THR A 45 0.59 -7.44 4.89
C THR A 45 0.16 -6.15 5.57
N VAL A 46 -1.10 -5.75 5.39
CA VAL A 46 -1.70 -4.61 6.10
C VAL A 46 -2.76 -5.13 7.05
N GLN A 47 -2.64 -4.85 8.35
CA GLN A 47 -3.54 -5.35 9.40
C GLN A 47 -4.77 -4.46 9.63
N GLY A 48 -4.81 -3.30 8.99
CA GLY A 48 -5.92 -2.37 9.04
C GLY A 48 -6.22 -1.81 7.66
N PRO A 49 -6.94 -0.69 7.58
CA PRO A 49 -7.39 -0.18 6.31
C PRO A 49 -6.23 0.34 5.46
N MET A 50 -6.43 0.27 4.14
CA MET A 50 -5.42 0.56 3.13
C MET A 50 -6.02 1.49 2.07
N ALA A 51 -5.41 2.66 1.90
CA ALA A 51 -5.79 3.64 0.88
C ALA A 51 -4.63 3.89 -0.09
N VAL A 52 -4.80 3.49 -1.35
CA VAL A 52 -3.80 3.66 -2.40
C VAL A 52 -4.24 4.73 -3.38
N HIS A 53 -3.54 5.87 -3.37
CA HIS A 53 -3.57 6.83 -4.48
C HIS A 53 -2.33 6.61 -5.36
N GLY A 54 -2.52 6.46 -6.68
CA GLY A 54 -1.47 6.08 -7.65
C GLY A 54 -1.28 4.56 -7.78
N ASP A 55 -0.25 4.13 -8.51
CA ASP A 55 0.02 2.70 -8.73
C ASP A 55 0.85 2.07 -7.60
N LEU A 56 0.50 0.85 -7.24
CA LEU A 56 1.18 0.01 -6.26
C LEU A 56 1.59 -1.32 -6.91
N TYR A 57 2.87 -1.67 -6.79
CA TYR A 57 3.43 -2.94 -7.25
C TYR A 57 4.02 -3.73 -6.08
N VAL A 58 3.61 -4.98 -5.92
CA VAL A 58 4.11 -5.90 -4.91
C VAL A 58 4.69 -7.12 -5.62
N ASN A 59 6.00 -7.32 -5.52
CA ASN A 59 6.67 -8.52 -6.01
C ASN A 59 6.56 -9.65 -4.96
N GLY A 60 5.33 -10.09 -4.71
CA GLY A 60 4.98 -11.09 -3.70
C GLY A 60 3.48 -11.08 -3.38
N PRO A 61 3.01 -11.91 -2.44
CA PRO A 61 1.62 -11.90 -2.00
C PRO A 61 1.25 -10.58 -1.31
N LEU A 62 0.02 -10.13 -1.52
CA LEU A 62 -0.58 -8.97 -0.85
C LEU A 62 -1.75 -9.44 0.02
N THR A 63 -1.71 -9.16 1.31
CA THR A 63 -2.80 -9.41 2.25
C THR A 63 -3.23 -8.10 2.91
N VAL A 64 -4.52 -7.78 2.84
CA VAL A 64 -5.13 -6.62 3.49
C VAL A 64 -6.24 -7.12 4.42
N ASN A 65 -6.04 -6.98 5.73
CA ASN A 65 -7.02 -7.32 6.76
C ASN A 65 -7.78 -6.06 7.19
N GLY A 66 -8.48 -5.43 6.25
CA GLY A 66 -9.19 -4.18 6.45
C GLY A 66 -9.86 -3.72 5.17
N ALA A 67 -10.50 -2.55 5.21
CA ALA A 67 -11.04 -1.94 4.00
C ALA A 67 -9.90 -1.55 3.04
N LEU A 68 -10.05 -1.89 1.77
CA LEU A 68 -9.12 -1.51 0.70
C LEU A 68 -9.79 -0.48 -0.22
N GLU A 69 -9.20 0.70 -0.32
CA GLU A 69 -9.58 1.75 -1.27
C GLU A 69 -8.42 2.02 -2.22
N ALA A 70 -8.68 1.99 -3.53
CA ALA A 70 -7.67 2.22 -4.55
C ALA A 70 -8.18 3.19 -5.61
N ALA A 71 -7.46 4.30 -5.81
CA ALA A 71 -7.70 5.26 -6.89
C ALA A 71 -6.76 5.05 -8.08
N GLY A 72 -5.90 4.02 -8.04
CA GLY A 72 -4.98 3.59 -9.09
C GLY A 72 -4.85 2.07 -9.13
N ASN A 73 -3.90 1.56 -9.91
CA ASN A 73 -3.75 0.11 -10.05
C ASN A 73 -3.02 -0.49 -8.85
N ILE A 74 -3.47 -1.68 -8.43
CA ILE A 74 -2.74 -2.54 -7.50
C ILE A 74 -2.35 -3.80 -8.25
N ASN A 75 -1.06 -4.05 -8.38
CA ASN A 75 -0.52 -5.25 -9.02
C ASN A 75 0.33 -6.04 -8.00
N ALA A 76 0.01 -7.31 -7.80
CA ALA A 76 0.80 -8.22 -6.99
C ALA A 76 1.23 -9.44 -7.80
N ASN A 77 2.53 -9.74 -7.79
CA ASN A 77 3.09 -10.98 -8.31
C ASN A 77 2.93 -12.10 -7.26
N GLY A 78 1.67 -12.48 -7.03
CA GLY A 78 1.26 -13.45 -6.02
C GLY A 78 -0.23 -13.35 -5.71
N PRO A 79 -0.76 -14.19 -4.82
CA PRO A 79 -2.16 -14.10 -4.42
C PRO A 79 -2.45 -12.75 -3.75
N MET A 80 -3.60 -12.18 -4.09
CA MET A 80 -4.17 -10.99 -3.44
C MET A 80 -5.36 -11.41 -2.59
N VAL A 81 -5.33 -11.07 -1.31
CA VAL A 81 -6.41 -11.35 -0.37
C VAL A 81 -6.82 -10.07 0.33
N GLU A 82 -8.06 -9.65 0.09
CA GLU A 82 -8.75 -8.63 0.90
C GLU A 82 -9.67 -9.34 1.88
N ARG A 83 -9.48 -9.11 3.17
CA ARG A 83 -10.38 -9.55 4.23
C ARG A 83 -11.01 -8.32 4.84
N GLN A 84 -12.20 -7.98 4.37
CA GLN A 84 -13.01 -6.94 5.00
C GLN A 84 -13.24 -7.37 6.45
N GLY A 85 -12.87 -6.49 7.39
CA GLY A 85 -13.13 -6.69 8.80
C GLY A 85 -14.64 -6.83 9.00
N GLY A 86 -15.12 -8.07 9.05
CA GLY A 86 -16.48 -8.40 9.43
C GLY A 86 -16.73 -7.86 10.84
N ARG A 87 -17.86 -7.17 10.97
CA ARG A 87 -18.46 -6.64 12.20
C ARG A 87 -18.28 -7.53 13.42
#